data_AF-A0A9W7WLL2-F1
#
_entry.id   AF-A0A9W7WLL2-F1
#
_cell.length_a   1.000
_cell.length_b   1.000
_cell.length_c   1.000
_cell.angle_alpha   90.00
_cell.angle_beta   90.00
_cell.angle_gamma   90.00
#
_symmetry.space_group_name_H-M   'P 1'
#
loop_
_entity.id
_entity.type
_entity.pdbx_description
1 polymer ?
#
loop_
_entity_poly.entity_id
_entity_poly.type
_entity_poly.pdbx_seq_one_letter_code
_entity_poly.pdbx_strand_id
1 'polypeptide(L)'
;SCAGPSTSAPNRRCDSRGVPGCEAVDNLAGYLISLNRTITALSTNEIAEILRLYSCLHSIDQSPSKYSLKCKKKILPGHWRASRKRSGSAPGQQAAERLFMTHGQVAQRPDVNRISECIALKLLKEFREARNRPKNNKGKTFPIAQAIVMMYSHIKQQLEDCRELLDKTNLVLVTINNTTVSSW
;
A
#
# COMPACT_ATOMS: atom_id res chain seq x y z
N SER A 1 2.13 12.70 -51.23
CA SER A 1 2.38 12.92 -49.79
C SER A 1 1.17 12.47 -49.00
N CYS A 2 1.25 11.32 -48.32
CA CYS A 2 0.24 10.90 -47.36
C CYS A 2 0.97 10.45 -46.10
N ALA A 3 0.94 11.29 -45.06
CA ALA A 3 1.47 10.97 -43.75
C ALA A 3 0.51 9.99 -43.07
N GLY A 4 1.00 8.79 -42.76
CA GLY A 4 0.27 7.83 -41.94
C GLY A 4 0.22 8.29 -40.47
N PRO A 5 -0.77 7.82 -39.69
CA PRO A 5 -0.88 8.19 -38.29
C PRO A 5 0.31 7.63 -37.52
N SER A 6 1.06 8.50 -36.85
CA SER A 6 2.10 8.13 -35.92
C SER A 6 1.45 7.45 -34.71
N THR A 7 1.37 6.13 -34.74
CA THR A 7 1.16 5.31 -33.54
C THR A 7 2.35 5.53 -32.63
N SER A 8 2.22 6.47 -31.70
CA SER A 8 3.14 6.62 -30.59
C SER A 8 3.13 5.32 -29.81
N ALA A 9 4.20 4.53 -29.95
CA ALA A 9 4.43 3.40 -29.06
C ALA A 9 4.33 3.92 -27.61
N PRO A 10 3.57 3.28 -26.71
CA PRO A 10 3.52 3.71 -25.32
C PRO A 10 4.96 3.71 -24.84
N ASN A 11 5.44 4.89 -24.44
CA ASN A 11 6.80 5.05 -23.96
C ASN A 11 6.90 4.14 -22.73
N ARG A 12 7.51 2.95 -22.88
CA ARG A 12 7.54 1.87 -21.88
C ARG A 12 8.10 2.30 -20.53
N ARG A 13 8.66 3.51 -20.47
CA ARG A 13 9.22 4.18 -19.31
C ARG A 13 8.19 4.90 -18.44
N CYS A 14 6.97 5.11 -18.93
CA CYS A 14 5.88 5.79 -18.22
C CYS A 14 4.68 4.87 -17.96
N ASP A 15 3.94 5.13 -16.89
CA ASP A 15 2.66 4.46 -16.63
C ASP A 15 1.51 5.05 -17.46
N SER A 16 0.30 4.51 -17.29
CA SER A 16 -0.91 4.96 -18.00
C SER A 16 -1.29 6.43 -17.74
N ARG A 17 -0.73 7.05 -16.70
CA ARG A 17 -0.90 8.46 -16.35
C ARG A 17 0.23 9.34 -16.91
N GLY A 18 1.15 8.76 -17.68
CA GLY A 18 2.33 9.44 -18.22
C GLY A 18 3.46 9.65 -17.21
N VAL A 19 3.36 9.07 -16.01
CA VAL A 19 4.37 9.26 -14.95
C VAL A 19 5.52 8.27 -15.17
N PRO A 20 6.79 8.74 -15.23
CA PRO A 20 7.93 7.86 -15.45
C PRO A 20 8.18 6.91 -14.26
N GLY A 21 9.08 5.94 -14.47
CA GLY A 21 9.59 5.08 -13.40
C GLY A 21 8.68 3.90 -13.03
N CYS A 22 7.77 3.50 -13.93
CA CYS A 22 6.86 2.37 -13.70
C CYS A 22 7.60 1.05 -13.39
N GLU A 23 8.75 0.80 -14.03
CA GLU A 23 9.57 -0.39 -13.79
C GLU A 23 10.16 -0.44 -12.38
N ALA A 24 10.67 0.69 -11.87
CA ALA A 24 11.22 0.75 -10.51
C ALA A 24 10.13 0.51 -9.46
N VAL A 25 8.93 1.06 -9.67
CA VAL A 25 7.75 0.81 -8.82
C VAL A 25 7.36 -0.67 -8.89
N ASP A 26 7.34 -1.27 -10.08
CA ASP A 26 6.99 -2.68 -10.29
C ASP A 26 7.97 -3.62 -9.60
N ASN A 27 9.28 -3.34 -9.69
CA ASN A 27 10.35 -4.10 -9.06
C ASN A 27 10.24 -4.06 -7.53
N LEU A 28 10.06 -2.87 -6.94
CA LEU A 28 9.89 -2.73 -5.50
C LEU A 28 8.62 -3.45 -5.02
N ALA A 29 7.48 -3.23 -5.68
CA ALA A 29 6.23 -3.89 -5.33
C ALA A 29 6.31 -5.42 -5.47
N GLY A 30 6.98 -5.91 -6.51
CA GLY A 30 7.25 -7.33 -6.72
C GLY A 30 8.08 -7.93 -5.60
N TYR A 31 9.17 -7.25 -5.21
CA TYR A 31 10.01 -7.68 -4.10
C TYR A 31 9.23 -7.75 -2.78
N LEU A 32 8.45 -6.71 -2.46
CA LEU A 32 7.63 -6.65 -1.24
C LEU A 32 6.62 -7.80 -1.15
N ILE A 33 6.04 -8.23 -2.28
CA ILE A 33 5.09 -9.38 -2.31
C ILE A 33 5.82 -10.73 -2.18
N SER A 34 7.09 -10.78 -2.61
CA SER A 34 7.94 -11.97 -2.54
C SER A 34 8.53 -12.22 -1.15
N LEU A 35 8.47 -11.22 -0.25
CA LEU A 35 8.90 -11.36 1.14
C LEU A 35 8.17 -12.52 1.82
N ASN A 36 8.84 -13.11 2.80
CA ASN A 36 8.27 -14.25 3.52
C ASN A 36 7.03 -13.81 4.32
N ARG A 37 5.88 -14.37 3.95
CA ARG A 37 4.54 -14.06 4.48
C ARG A 37 4.30 -14.61 5.89
N THR A 38 5.24 -15.37 6.45
CA THR A 38 5.12 -15.96 7.79
C THR A 38 5.97 -15.25 8.84
N ILE A 39 6.90 -14.39 8.42
CA ILE A 39 7.84 -13.70 9.32
C ILE A 39 7.36 -12.27 9.54
N THR A 40 7.34 -11.82 10.79
CA THR A 40 6.88 -10.46 11.14
C THR A 40 7.96 -9.39 11.02
N ALA A 41 9.24 -9.77 10.99
CA ALA A 41 10.38 -8.86 10.91
C ALA A 41 11.21 -9.08 9.64
N LEU A 42 11.73 -7.98 9.08
CA LEU A 42 12.63 -8.02 7.93
C LEU A 42 14.05 -8.38 8.37
N SER A 43 14.70 -9.26 7.60
CA SER A 43 16.13 -9.55 7.73
C SER A 43 16.99 -8.41 7.20
N THR A 44 18.26 -8.37 7.59
CA THR A 44 19.23 -7.35 7.12
C THR A 44 19.35 -7.32 5.59
N ASN A 45 19.31 -8.49 4.93
CA ASN A 45 19.37 -8.58 3.47
C ASN A 45 18.10 -8.02 2.81
N GLU A 46 16.92 -8.31 3.38
CA GLU A 46 15.65 -7.76 2.89
C GLU A 46 15.61 -6.24 3.05
N ILE A 47 16.07 -5.72 4.18
CA ILE A 47 16.17 -4.28 4.42
C ILE A 47 17.11 -3.64 3.39
N ALA A 48 18.31 -4.20 3.19
CA ALA A 48 19.28 -3.68 2.22
C ALA A 48 18.72 -3.66 0.79
N GLU A 49 18.01 -4.72 0.39
CA GLU A 49 17.41 -4.79 -0.94
C GLU A 49 16.23 -3.83 -1.12
N ILE A 50 15.38 -3.66 -0.10
CA ILE A 50 14.32 -2.64 -0.11
C ILE A 50 14.92 -1.24 -0.25
N LEU A 51 15.98 -0.93 0.49
CA LEU A 51 16.68 0.38 0.38
C LEU A 51 17.25 0.59 -1.02
N ARG A 52 17.89 -0.44 -1.59
CA ARG A 52 18.44 -0.39 -2.95
C ARG A 52 17.33 -0.15 -3.97
N LEU A 53 16.24 -0.91 -3.93
CA LEU A 53 15.09 -0.76 -4.83
C LEU A 53 14.41 0.61 -4.66
N TYR A 54 14.28 1.09 -3.42
CA TYR A 54 13.75 2.42 -3.12
C TYR A 54 14.60 3.53 -3.75
N SER A 55 15.94 3.40 -3.70
CA SER A 55 16.85 4.39 -4.30
C SER A 55 16.72 4.50 -5.83
N CYS A 56 16.22 3.45 -6.48
CA CYS A 56 15.94 3.43 -7.92
C CYS A 56 14.60 4.07 -8.31
N LEU A 57 13.74 4.39 -7.33
CA LEU A 57 12.44 5.01 -7.60
C LEU A 57 12.60 6.43 -8.16
N HIS A 58 11.62 6.87 -8.95
CA HIS A 58 11.57 8.26 -9.39
C HIS A 58 11.32 9.20 -8.19
N SER A 59 11.78 10.45 -8.27
CA SER A 59 11.68 11.44 -7.18
C SER A 59 10.24 11.65 -6.68
N ILE A 60 9.26 11.55 -7.58
CA ILE A 60 7.83 11.61 -7.27
C ILE A 60 7.43 10.49 -6.29
N ASP A 61 7.92 9.27 -6.50
CA ASP A 61 7.57 8.11 -5.65
C ASP A 61 8.39 8.06 -4.36
N GLN A 62 9.56 8.73 -4.33
CA GLN A 62 10.34 8.91 -3.11
C GLN A 62 9.81 10.04 -2.23
N SER A 63 9.01 10.96 -2.80
CA SER A 63 8.51 12.12 -2.08
C SER A 63 7.58 11.69 -0.93
N PRO A 64 7.65 12.35 0.24
CA PRO A 64 6.71 12.08 1.32
C PRO A 64 5.28 12.32 0.85
N SER A 65 4.46 11.27 0.82
CA SER A 65 3.03 11.42 0.57
C SER A 65 2.37 12.25 1.70
N LYS A 66 1.26 12.94 1.40
CA LYS A 66 0.45 13.62 2.44
C LYS A 66 0.07 12.68 3.60
N TYR A 67 0.01 11.37 3.31
CA TYR A 67 -0.22 10.31 4.29
C TYR A 67 1.03 10.02 5.14
N SER A 68 2.22 9.87 4.53
CA SER A 68 3.48 9.65 5.26
C SER A 68 3.77 10.76 6.29
N LEU A 69 3.47 12.02 5.96
CA LEU A 69 3.61 13.16 6.87
C LEU A 69 2.70 13.06 8.10
N LYS A 70 1.51 12.47 7.96
CA LYS A 70 0.59 12.23 9.08
C LYS A 70 1.03 11.05 9.95
N CYS A 71 1.61 10.00 9.35
CA CYS A 71 2.15 8.87 10.09
C CYS A 71 3.39 9.25 10.91
N LYS A 72 4.35 9.99 10.32
CA LYS A 72 5.55 10.46 11.05
C LYS A 72 5.18 11.35 12.25
N LYS A 73 4.16 12.20 12.14
CA LYS A 73 3.65 13.03 13.25
C LYS A 73 3.05 12.24 14.44
N LYS A 74 2.66 10.98 14.24
CA LYS A 74 2.09 10.14 15.31
C LYS A 74 3.14 9.39 16.13
N ILE A 75 4.42 9.44 15.74
CA ILE A 75 5.53 8.94 16.55
C ILE A 75 5.95 10.04 17.55
N LEU A 76 5.04 10.43 18.43
CA LEU A 76 5.37 11.22 19.62
C LEU A 76 5.17 10.31 20.85
N PRO A 77 6.16 10.22 21.75
CA PRO A 77 6.04 9.42 22.96
C PRO A 77 5.10 10.16 23.92
N GLY A 78 3.83 9.76 23.91
CA GLY A 78 2.81 10.35 24.77
C GLY A 78 1.90 9.28 25.33
N HIS A 79 1.99 9.08 26.66
CA HIS A 79 1.08 8.26 27.43
C HIS A 79 -0.32 8.93 27.41
N TRP A 80 -1.24 8.40 26.60
CA TRP A 80 -2.68 8.68 26.61
C TRP A 80 -3.13 10.15 26.57
N ARG A 81 -3.70 10.58 25.43
CA ARG A 81 -4.86 11.50 25.45
C ARG A 81 -5.83 11.20 24.31
N ALA A 82 -6.90 10.47 24.62
CA ALA A 82 -8.17 10.67 23.91
C ALA A 82 -8.82 11.93 24.53
N SER A 83 -8.73 13.07 23.85
CA SER A 83 -9.56 14.22 24.22
C SER A 83 -11.02 13.86 23.97
N ARG A 84 -11.78 13.62 25.05
CA ARG A 84 -13.23 13.42 25.01
C ARG A 84 -13.90 14.72 24.54
N LYS A 85 -13.95 14.96 23.23
CA LYS A 85 -14.89 15.93 22.67
C LYS A 85 -16.26 15.27 22.62
N ARG A 86 -17.28 15.95 23.17
CA ARG A 86 -18.70 15.63 22.95
C ARG A 86 -18.97 15.76 21.46
N SER A 87 -19.06 14.64 20.75
CA SER A 87 -19.44 14.64 19.34
C SER A 87 -20.95 14.45 19.24
N GLY A 88 -21.69 15.54 19.03
CA GLY A 88 -23.04 15.54 18.49
C GLY A 88 -23.03 15.01 17.06
N SER A 89 -22.80 13.70 16.92
CA SER A 89 -22.74 13.01 15.64
C SER A 89 -24.15 12.54 15.32
N ALA A 90 -24.65 12.86 14.12
CA ALA A 90 -25.94 12.33 13.67
C ALA A 90 -25.89 10.78 13.67
N PRO A 91 -26.99 10.10 14.03
CA PRO A 91 -27.07 8.63 13.93
C PRO A 91 -26.66 8.19 12.51
N GLY A 92 -25.61 7.37 12.42
CA GLY A 92 -25.07 6.88 11.13
C GLY A 92 -23.73 7.48 10.71
N GLN A 93 -23.37 8.70 11.15
CA GLN A 93 -22.09 9.32 10.76
C GLN A 93 -20.90 8.55 11.34
N GLN A 94 -20.97 8.16 12.61
CA GLN A 94 -19.92 7.33 13.23
C GLN A 94 -19.85 5.93 12.62
N ALA A 95 -20.97 5.39 12.13
CA ALA A 95 -20.98 4.08 11.49
C ALA A 95 -20.30 4.17 10.11
N ALA A 96 -20.64 5.18 9.31
CA ALA A 96 -19.98 5.46 8.04
C ALA A 96 -18.48 5.77 8.24
N GLU A 97 -18.11 6.58 9.23
CA GLU A 97 -16.71 6.89 9.54
C GLU A 97 -15.92 5.63 9.94
N ARG A 98 -16.50 4.74 10.78
CA ARG A 98 -15.89 3.45 11.13
C ARG A 98 -15.65 2.56 9.91
N LEU A 99 -16.53 2.60 8.89
CA LEU A 99 -16.35 1.83 7.65
C LEU A 99 -15.12 2.29 6.85
N PHE A 100 -14.70 3.55 7.03
CA PHE A 100 -13.50 4.10 6.38
C PHE A 100 -12.33 4.21 7.34
N MET A 101 -12.38 3.62 8.54
CA MET A 101 -11.27 3.67 9.49
C MET A 101 -10.65 2.29 9.70
N THR A 102 -9.33 2.24 9.75
CA THR A 102 -8.58 1.04 10.15
C THR A 102 -7.45 1.50 11.07
N HIS A 103 -7.42 0.97 12.30
CA HIS A 103 -6.48 1.36 13.37
C HIS A 103 -6.34 2.88 13.59
N GLY A 104 -7.44 3.65 13.52
CA GLY A 104 -7.42 5.09 13.75
C GLY A 104 -6.87 5.93 12.58
N GLN A 105 -6.73 5.33 11.40
CA GLN A 105 -6.40 6.01 10.13
C GLN A 105 -7.57 5.89 9.16
N VAL A 106 -7.81 6.94 8.37
CA VAL A 106 -8.77 6.88 7.27
C VAL A 106 -8.18 5.99 6.16
N ALA A 107 -8.87 4.89 5.86
CA ALA A 107 -8.60 4.01 4.75
C ALA A 107 -8.77 4.77 3.44
N GLN A 108 -7.86 4.52 2.51
CA GLN A 108 -7.80 5.15 1.21
C GLN A 108 -7.90 4.10 0.11
N ARG A 109 -8.22 4.54 -1.10
CA ARG A 109 -8.08 3.70 -2.28
C ARG A 109 -6.58 3.45 -2.56
N PRO A 110 -6.21 2.26 -3.07
CA PRO A 110 -4.81 1.94 -3.35
C PRO A 110 -4.12 2.89 -4.35
N ASP A 111 -4.86 3.42 -5.32
CA ASP A 111 -4.41 4.33 -6.39
C ASP A 111 -3.91 5.70 -5.91
N VAL A 112 -4.11 6.06 -4.63
CA VAL A 112 -3.56 7.28 -4.03
C VAL A 112 -2.03 7.22 -3.90
N ASN A 113 -1.43 6.03 -3.91
CA ASN A 113 0.02 5.83 -3.87
C ASN A 113 0.43 4.75 -4.87
N ARG A 114 1.31 5.08 -5.83
CA ARG A 114 1.68 4.20 -6.95
C ARG A 114 2.24 2.84 -6.51
N ILE A 115 3.01 2.81 -5.42
CA ILE A 115 3.55 1.56 -4.85
C ILE A 115 2.40 0.74 -4.24
N SER A 116 1.51 1.37 -3.48
CA SER A 116 0.35 0.72 -2.86
C SER A 116 -0.61 0.15 -3.92
N GLU A 117 -0.86 0.91 -4.98
CA GLU A 117 -1.62 0.51 -6.17
C GLU A 117 -0.99 -0.72 -6.83
N CYS A 118 0.33 -0.66 -7.09
CA CYS A 118 1.05 -1.74 -7.74
C CYS A 118 1.02 -3.03 -6.91
N ILE A 119 1.21 -2.94 -5.60
CA ILE A 119 1.09 -4.09 -4.69
C ILE A 119 -0.33 -4.67 -4.76
N ALA A 120 -1.36 -3.84 -4.66
CA ALA A 120 -2.75 -4.29 -4.71
C ALA A 120 -3.11 -4.95 -6.05
N LEU A 121 -2.66 -4.41 -7.19
CA LEU A 121 -2.86 -5.00 -8.52
C LEU A 121 -2.15 -6.35 -8.67
N LYS A 122 -0.92 -6.47 -8.17
CA LYS A 122 -0.15 -7.73 -8.21
C LYS A 122 -0.81 -8.80 -7.33
N LEU A 123 -1.27 -8.44 -6.12
CA LEU A 123 -2.04 -9.34 -5.25
C LEU A 123 -3.38 -9.74 -5.87
N LEU A 124 -4.07 -8.81 -6.53
CA LEU A 124 -5.29 -9.11 -7.28
C LEU A 124 -5.01 -10.15 -8.36
N LYS A 125 -3.96 -9.95 -9.18
CA LYS A 125 -3.56 -10.90 -10.21
C LYS A 125 -3.26 -12.28 -9.63
N GLU A 126 -2.53 -12.35 -8.52
CA GLU A 126 -2.21 -13.59 -7.82
C GLU A 126 -3.47 -14.31 -7.29
N PHE A 127 -4.38 -13.59 -6.62
CA PHE A 127 -5.55 -14.16 -5.94
C PHE A 127 -6.77 -14.43 -6.84
N ARG A 128 -6.70 -14.02 -8.11
CA ARG A 128 -7.64 -14.49 -9.15
C ARG A 128 -7.55 -16.00 -9.32
N GLU A 129 -6.36 -16.57 -9.18
CA GLU A 129 -6.20 -18.02 -9.07
C GLU A 129 -6.63 -18.49 -7.68
N ALA A 130 -7.76 -19.21 -7.59
CA ALA A 130 -8.34 -19.64 -6.31
C ALA A 130 -7.37 -20.46 -5.44
N ARG A 131 -6.43 -21.19 -6.07
CA ARG A 131 -5.39 -21.98 -5.39
C ARG A 131 -4.39 -21.12 -4.62
N ASN A 132 -4.10 -19.91 -5.09
CA ASN A 132 -3.14 -18.99 -4.47
C ASN A 132 -3.79 -18.15 -3.38
N ARG A 133 -5.12 -18.20 -3.27
CA ARG A 133 -5.84 -17.35 -2.34
C ARG A 133 -5.77 -17.93 -0.92
N PRO A 134 -5.46 -17.10 0.09
CA PRO A 134 -5.44 -17.55 1.47
C PRO A 134 -6.77 -18.16 1.91
N LYS A 135 -6.68 -19.11 2.82
CA LYS A 135 -7.82 -19.80 3.44
C LYS A 135 -7.83 -19.52 4.93
N ASN A 136 -9.01 -19.50 5.53
CA ASN A 136 -9.13 -19.45 6.98
C ASN A 136 -8.79 -20.81 7.62
N ASN A 137 -8.78 -20.86 8.96
CA ASN A 137 -8.49 -22.08 9.72
C ASN A 137 -9.49 -23.24 9.46
N LYS A 138 -10.65 -22.94 8.85
CA LYS A 138 -11.67 -23.92 8.44
C LYS A 138 -11.54 -24.32 6.96
N GLY A 139 -10.45 -23.93 6.29
CA GLY A 139 -10.21 -24.21 4.87
C GLY A 139 -11.04 -23.37 3.89
N LYS A 140 -11.87 -22.43 4.36
CA LYS A 140 -12.68 -21.56 3.50
C LYS A 140 -11.80 -20.48 2.89
N THR A 141 -11.80 -20.40 1.57
CA THR A 141 -11.11 -19.38 0.79
C THR A 141 -11.68 -17.99 1.06
N PHE A 142 -10.81 -17.01 1.31
CA PHE A 142 -11.23 -15.63 1.52
C PHE A 142 -11.82 -14.99 0.25
N PRO A 143 -12.71 -14.00 0.33
CA PRO A 143 -13.01 -13.11 -0.79
C PRO A 143 -11.74 -12.40 -1.29
N ILE A 144 -11.68 -12.03 -2.57
CA ILE A 144 -10.48 -11.40 -3.17
C ILE A 144 -10.07 -10.13 -2.40
N ALA A 145 -11.00 -9.21 -2.17
CA ALA A 145 -10.71 -7.97 -1.46
C ALA A 145 -10.14 -8.24 -0.06
N GLN A 146 -10.71 -9.20 0.67
CA GLN A 146 -10.24 -9.58 2.00
C GLN A 146 -8.83 -10.21 1.95
N ALA A 147 -8.54 -11.05 0.96
CA ALA A 147 -7.21 -11.61 0.75
C ALA A 147 -6.17 -10.53 0.46
N ILE A 148 -6.51 -9.55 -0.40
CA ILE A 148 -5.65 -8.40 -0.70
C ILE A 148 -5.38 -7.60 0.58
N VAL A 149 -6.43 -7.18 1.30
CA VAL A 149 -6.30 -6.36 2.52
C VAL A 149 -5.44 -7.08 3.56
N MET A 150 -5.63 -8.38 3.74
CA MET A 150 -4.85 -9.17 4.70
C MET A 150 -3.36 -9.18 4.35
N MET A 151 -3.02 -9.55 3.11
CA MET A 151 -1.61 -9.65 2.69
C MET A 151 -0.93 -8.28 2.63
N TYR A 152 -1.63 -7.29 2.08
CA TYR A 152 -1.16 -5.92 2.03
C TYR A 152 -0.91 -5.34 3.42
N SER A 153 -1.81 -5.57 4.37
CA SER A 153 -1.66 -5.05 5.74
C SER A 153 -0.47 -5.70 6.44
N HIS A 154 -0.19 -6.97 6.16
CA HIS A 154 1.00 -7.65 6.67
C HIS A 154 2.29 -7.03 6.12
N ILE A 155 2.39 -6.82 4.79
CA ILE A 155 3.54 -6.14 4.15
C ILE A 155 3.71 -4.74 4.73
N LYS A 156 2.62 -3.98 4.87
CA LYS A 156 2.62 -2.64 5.47
C LYS A 156 3.17 -2.66 6.89
N GLN A 157 2.74 -3.62 7.71
CA GLN A 157 3.21 -3.76 9.10
C GLN A 157 4.71 -4.05 9.16
N GLN A 158 5.22 -4.96 8.31
CA GLN A 158 6.67 -5.24 8.24
C GLN A 158 7.51 -3.99 7.94
N LEU A 159 7.01 -3.12 7.04
CA LEU A 159 7.67 -1.85 6.73
C LEU A 159 7.60 -0.85 7.88
N GLU A 160 6.47 -0.77 8.58
CA GLU A 160 6.26 0.15 9.71
C GLU A 160 7.00 -0.27 10.99
N ASP A 161 7.27 -1.56 11.17
CA ASP A 161 8.04 -2.07 12.31
C ASP A 161 9.56 -1.95 12.10
N CYS A 162 10.01 -1.70 10.87
CA CYS A 162 11.43 -1.58 10.54
C CYS A 162 11.94 -0.13 10.68
N ARG A 163 12.53 0.20 11.84
CA ARG A 163 13.11 1.52 12.12
C ARG A 163 14.13 1.97 11.07
N GLU A 164 15.00 1.07 10.61
CA GLU A 164 16.03 1.39 9.63
C GLU A 164 15.45 1.89 8.30
N LEU A 165 14.34 1.29 7.83
CA LEU A 165 13.63 1.76 6.64
C LEU A 165 12.96 3.11 6.87
N LEU A 166 12.35 3.30 8.04
CA LEU A 166 11.67 4.55 8.39
C LEU A 166 12.63 5.74 8.47
N ASP A 167 13.86 5.51 8.94
CA ASP A 167 14.89 6.54 9.09
C ASP A 167 15.50 6.93 7.73
N LYS A 168 15.63 5.96 6.81
CA LYS A 168 16.31 6.15 5.53
C LYS A 168 15.39 6.48 4.36
N THR A 169 14.08 6.31 4.52
CA THR A 169 13.12 6.44 3.40
C THR A 169 11.85 7.21 3.80
N ASN A 170 11.05 7.55 2.79
CA ASN A 170 9.66 7.98 2.96
C ASN A 170 8.68 6.91 2.51
N LEU A 171 9.12 5.65 2.42
CA LEU A 171 8.28 4.53 1.99
C LEU A 171 7.19 4.29 3.05
N VAL A 172 5.96 4.66 2.71
CA VAL A 172 4.79 4.42 3.56
C VAL A 172 3.64 3.98 2.68
N LEU A 173 3.10 2.80 2.97
CA LEU A 173 1.92 2.26 2.30
C LEU A 173 0.64 2.86 2.92
N VAL A 174 -0.34 3.20 2.08
CA VAL A 174 -1.61 3.76 2.59
C VAL A 174 -2.40 2.70 3.35
N THR A 175 -3.16 3.09 4.36
CA THR A 175 -4.15 2.19 4.98
C THR A 175 -5.25 1.88 3.96
N ILE A 176 -5.57 0.61 3.75
CA ILE A 176 -6.67 0.16 2.88
C ILE A 176 -7.61 -0.77 3.66
N ASN A 177 -8.84 -0.96 3.20
CA ASN A 177 -9.77 -1.93 3.76
C ASN A 177 -10.64 -2.58 2.69
N ASN A 178 -11.52 -3.51 3.09
CA ASN A 178 -12.35 -4.25 2.15
C ASN A 178 -13.20 -3.33 1.27
N THR A 179 -13.73 -2.25 1.85
CA THR A 179 -14.56 -1.28 1.13
C THR A 179 -13.73 -0.53 0.08
N THR A 180 -12.58 0.04 0.46
CA THR A 180 -11.76 0.83 -0.47
C THR A 180 -11.12 -0.01 -1.57
N VAL A 181 -10.83 -1.29 -1.29
CA VAL A 181 -10.33 -2.24 -2.31
C VAL A 181 -11.44 -2.74 -3.22
N SER A 182 -12.65 -2.98 -2.70
CA SER A 182 -13.75 -3.50 -3.54
C SER A 182 -14.35 -2.42 -4.43
N SER A 183 -14.34 -1.16 -3.99
CA SER A 183 -14.86 -0.03 -4.77
C SER A 183 -13.81 0.55 -5.74
N TRP A 184 -12.53 0.20 -5.55
CA TRP A 184 -11.48 0.61 -6.46
C TRP A 184 -11.40 -0.29 -7.67
#